data_AF-A0A7K1RNG8-F1
#
_entry.id   AF-A0A7K1RNG8-F1
#
_cell.length_a   1.000
_cell.length_b   1.000
_cell.length_c   1.000
_cell.angle_alpha   90.00
_cell.angle_beta   90.00
_cell.angle_gamma   90.00
#
_symmetry.space_group_name_H-M   'P 1'
#
loop_
_entity.id
_entity.type
_entity.pdbx_description
1 polymer ?
#
loop_
_entity_poly.entity_id
_entity_poly.type
_entity_poly.pdbx_seq_one_letter_code
_entity_poly.pdbx_strand_id
1 'polypeptide(L)'
;MGAAIVPTIYCDCFSKEALENSLRYFEVDTVVIKPTVSATAYKTSLWRKGGEIDAPPEGGCLFQPYLSSISSYGELSLIFFDGQFSHALRKLPAKNDFRVQPEFGGSLFPYKPQESAFAAAKKIQDVISGVPLYARIDLIKDNNGEWLLIEAELIEPDLFLQFDERDGELLAKAILKRIMNS
;
A
#
# COMPACT_ATOMS: atom_id res chain seq x y z
N MET A 1 -11.13 -14.40 7.45
CA MET A 1 -11.15 -13.02 7.98
C MET A 1 -10.30 -12.20 7.02
N GLY A 2 -10.77 -11.22 6.25
CA GLY A 2 -11.92 -10.31 6.33
C GLY A 2 -11.59 -9.00 5.58
N ALA A 3 -10.30 -8.73 5.38
CA ALA A 3 -9.76 -7.72 4.48
C ALA A 3 -9.45 -8.30 3.10
N ALA A 4 -9.88 -7.61 2.04
CA ALA A 4 -9.48 -7.94 0.68
C ALA A 4 -8.07 -7.38 0.43
N ILE A 5 -7.14 -8.22 0.01
CA ILE A 5 -5.74 -7.86 -0.25
C ILE A 5 -5.42 -8.13 -1.72
N VAL A 6 -4.43 -7.43 -2.26
CA VAL A 6 -3.87 -7.81 -3.56
C VAL A 6 -3.36 -9.25 -3.46
N PRO A 7 -3.73 -10.16 -4.39
CA PRO A 7 -3.23 -11.53 -4.38
C PRO A 7 -1.71 -11.54 -4.22
N THR A 8 -1.22 -12.19 -3.17
CA THR A 8 0.20 -12.10 -2.78
C THR A 8 0.74 -13.50 -2.55
N ILE A 9 1.86 -13.80 -3.20
CA ILE A 9 2.68 -14.99 -2.89
C ILE A 9 3.89 -14.50 -2.10
N TYR A 10 4.10 -15.08 -0.92
CA TYR A 10 5.29 -14.86 -0.10
C TYR A 10 6.33 -15.94 -0.37
N CYS A 11 7.61 -15.57 -0.40
CA CYS A 11 8.74 -16.48 -0.47
C CYS A 11 9.83 -16.03 0.50
N ASP A 12 10.43 -16.95 1.24
CA ASP A 12 11.55 -16.65 2.16
C ASP A 12 12.84 -16.26 1.42
N CYS A 13 13.00 -16.74 0.18
CA CYS A 13 14.13 -16.45 -0.68
C CYS A 13 13.65 -16.30 -2.12
N PHE A 14 14.11 -15.25 -2.79
CA PHE A 14 13.85 -15.06 -4.21
C PHE A 14 14.38 -16.24 -5.05
N SER A 15 13.55 -16.72 -5.97
CA SER A 15 13.99 -17.62 -7.05
C SER A 15 13.23 -17.33 -8.33
N LYS A 16 13.89 -17.53 -9.49
CA LYS A 16 13.25 -17.36 -10.80
C LYS A 16 12.08 -18.33 -10.98
N GLU A 17 12.18 -19.54 -10.45
CA GLU A 17 11.10 -20.52 -10.48
C GLU A 17 9.86 -20.02 -9.72
N ALA A 18 10.04 -19.46 -8.53
CA ALA A 18 8.92 -18.88 -7.77
C ALA A 18 8.28 -17.69 -8.50
N LEU A 19 9.09 -16.83 -9.12
CA LEU A 19 8.61 -15.73 -9.95
C LEU A 19 7.79 -16.24 -11.15
N GLU A 20 8.28 -17.25 -11.88
CA GLU A 20 7.54 -17.83 -13.01
C GLU A 20 6.28 -18.59 -12.57
N ASN A 21 6.31 -19.26 -11.42
CA ASN A 21 5.13 -19.86 -10.80
C ASN A 21 4.07 -18.80 -10.47
N SER A 22 4.49 -17.61 -10.03
CA SER A 22 3.57 -16.52 -9.69
C SER A 22 2.80 -16.01 -10.91
N LEU A 23 3.42 -15.93 -12.08
CA LEU A 23 2.72 -15.60 -13.34
C LEU A 23 1.57 -16.58 -13.61
N ARG A 24 1.83 -17.89 -13.46
CA ARG A 24 0.84 -18.94 -13.70
C ARG A 24 -0.29 -18.88 -12.69
N TYR A 25 0.05 -18.68 -11.41
CA TYR A 25 -0.93 -18.61 -10.33
C TYR A 25 -1.85 -17.40 -10.47
N PHE A 26 -1.31 -16.25 -10.85
CA PHE A 26 -2.10 -15.02 -11.03
C PHE A 26 -2.75 -14.91 -12.41
N GLU A 27 -2.38 -15.78 -13.36
CA GLU A 27 -2.79 -15.70 -14.77
C GLU A 27 -2.45 -14.34 -15.43
N VAL A 28 -1.24 -13.84 -15.17
CA VAL A 28 -0.75 -12.55 -15.69
C VAL A 28 0.61 -12.69 -16.37
N ASP A 29 0.96 -11.71 -17.22
CA ASP A 29 2.29 -11.60 -17.84
C ASP A 29 3.22 -10.60 -17.12
N THR A 30 2.73 -9.88 -16.11
CA THR A 30 3.50 -8.87 -15.36
C THR A 30 3.26 -9.00 -13.86
N VAL A 31 4.34 -9.05 -13.09
CA VAL A 31 4.36 -9.20 -11.64
C VAL A 31 5.14 -8.05 -11.01
N VAL A 32 4.61 -7.54 -9.90
CA VAL A 32 5.31 -6.65 -8.97
C VAL A 32 6.07 -7.50 -7.96
N ILE A 33 7.36 -7.25 -7.84
CA ILE A 33 8.25 -7.90 -6.87
C ILE A 33 8.57 -6.88 -5.76
N LYS A 34 8.31 -7.25 -4.51
CA LYS A 34 8.61 -6.42 -3.33
C LYS A 34 9.45 -7.20 -2.32
N PRO A 35 10.47 -6.61 -1.68
CA PRO A 35 11.07 -7.21 -0.49
C PRO A 35 10.03 -7.34 0.63
N THR A 36 10.20 -8.31 1.53
CA THR A 36 9.29 -8.47 2.68
C THR A 36 9.46 -7.39 3.74
N VAL A 37 10.63 -6.75 3.77
CA VAL A 37 10.91 -5.59 4.61
C VAL A 37 11.34 -4.46 3.66
N SER A 38 10.46 -3.47 3.51
CA SER A 38 10.71 -2.25 2.74
C SER A 38 9.96 -1.09 3.37
N ALA A 39 10.49 0.12 3.22
CA ALA A 39 9.77 1.37 3.45
C ALA A 39 9.65 2.11 2.10
N THR A 40 8.60 2.92 1.90
CA THR A 40 8.44 3.84 0.75
C THR A 40 8.62 3.21 -0.64
N ALA A 41 8.20 1.95 -0.83
CA ALA A 41 8.43 1.16 -2.05
C ALA A 41 9.90 0.94 -2.44
N TYR A 42 10.82 1.07 -1.49
CA TYR A 42 12.23 0.74 -1.66
C TYR A 42 12.40 -0.67 -2.26
N LYS A 43 13.05 -0.74 -3.44
CA LYS A 43 13.27 -1.95 -4.26
C LYS A 43 12.01 -2.67 -4.79
N THR A 44 10.88 -1.97 -4.96
CA THR A 44 9.75 -2.51 -5.73
C THR A 44 10.09 -2.50 -7.23
N SER A 45 10.08 -3.66 -7.88
CA SER A 45 10.36 -3.79 -9.32
C SER A 45 9.18 -4.42 -10.06
N LEU A 46 9.00 -4.01 -11.32
CA LEU A 46 8.11 -4.69 -12.25
C LEU A 46 8.92 -5.66 -13.10
N TRP A 47 8.45 -6.89 -13.17
CA TRP A 47 8.99 -7.88 -14.08
C TRP A 47 7.91 -8.35 -15.05
N ARG A 48 8.25 -8.37 -16.34
CA ARG A 48 7.41 -8.90 -17.42
C ARG A 48 7.95 -10.24 -17.87
N LYS A 49 7.06 -11.15 -18.23
CA LYS A 49 7.42 -12.47 -18.74
C LYS A 49 8.46 -12.38 -19.87
N GLY A 50 9.57 -13.08 -19.70
CA GLY A 50 10.68 -13.09 -20.65
C GLY A 50 11.62 -11.88 -20.57
N GLY A 51 11.36 -10.92 -19.68
CA GLY A 51 12.26 -9.79 -19.41
C GLY A 51 13.44 -10.17 -18.50
N GLU A 52 14.44 -9.28 -18.47
CA GLU A 52 15.55 -9.37 -17.53
C GLU A 52 15.12 -8.94 -16.12
N ILE A 53 15.85 -9.41 -15.11
CA ILE A 53 15.61 -9.09 -13.70
C ILE A 53 16.76 -8.17 -13.28
N ASP A 54 16.52 -6.86 -13.29
CA ASP A 54 17.57 -5.86 -13.04
C ASP A 54 18.19 -5.98 -11.64
N ALA A 55 17.37 -6.22 -10.61
CA ALA A 55 17.81 -6.32 -9.23
C ALA A 55 16.88 -7.25 -8.43
N PRO A 56 17.17 -8.56 -8.34
CA PRO A 56 16.39 -9.45 -7.51
C PRO A 56 16.53 -9.05 -6.02
N PRO A 57 15.46 -9.15 -5.22
CA PRO A 57 15.53 -8.87 -3.79
C PRO A 57 16.48 -9.84 -3.08
N GLU A 58 17.24 -9.32 -2.13
CA GLU A 58 18.09 -10.11 -1.24
C GLU A 58 17.20 -10.65 -0.10
N GLY A 59 16.99 -11.97 -0.07
CA GLY A 59 16.17 -12.63 0.94
C GLY A 59 14.69 -12.73 0.57
N GLY A 60 13.81 -12.49 1.55
CA GLY A 60 12.37 -12.68 1.42
C GLY A 60 11.71 -11.69 0.47
N CYS A 61 10.77 -12.18 -0.33
CA CYS A 61 10.04 -11.37 -1.29
C CYS A 61 8.54 -11.71 -1.36
N LEU A 62 7.78 -10.73 -1.82
CA LEU A 62 6.37 -10.80 -2.16
C LEU A 62 6.23 -10.66 -3.68
N PHE A 63 5.42 -11.52 -4.29
CA PHE A 63 4.96 -11.39 -5.66
C PHE A 63 3.48 -11.01 -5.68
N GLN A 64 3.15 -9.97 -6.43
CA GLN A 64 1.79 -9.47 -6.61
C GLN A 64 1.51 -9.27 -8.10
N PRO A 65 0.29 -9.54 -8.60
CA PRO A 65 -0.05 -9.21 -9.98
C PRO A 65 0.02 -7.69 -10.19
N TYR A 66 0.52 -7.28 -11.35
CA TYR A 66 0.41 -5.88 -11.73
C TYR A 66 -1.06 -5.51 -12.03
N LEU A 67 -1.59 -4.55 -11.28
CA LEU A 67 -2.94 -4.02 -11.49
C LEU A 67 -2.86 -2.72 -12.29
N SER A 68 -3.41 -2.72 -13.50
CA SER A 68 -3.36 -1.58 -14.44
C SER A 68 -4.09 -0.33 -13.92
N SER A 69 -4.97 -0.51 -12.94
CA SER A 69 -5.63 0.57 -12.20
C SER A 69 -4.66 1.53 -11.53
N ILE A 70 -3.43 1.11 -11.22
CA ILE A 70 -2.40 2.01 -10.68
C ILE A 70 -2.11 3.18 -11.63
N SER A 71 -2.11 2.94 -12.94
CA SER A 71 -1.81 3.96 -13.93
C SER A 71 -3.03 4.80 -14.34
N SER A 72 -4.25 4.26 -14.21
CA SER A 72 -5.48 4.97 -14.58
C SER A 72 -6.15 5.69 -13.42
N TYR A 73 -6.11 5.10 -12.23
CA TYR A 73 -6.76 5.60 -11.02
C TYR A 73 -5.75 6.03 -9.94
N GLY A 74 -4.62 5.33 -9.84
CA GLY A 74 -3.64 5.52 -8.78
C GLY A 74 -3.90 4.68 -7.54
N GLU A 75 -3.15 4.99 -6.51
CA GLU A 75 -3.25 4.40 -5.18
C GLU A 75 -3.95 5.39 -4.23
N LEU A 76 -4.76 4.87 -3.31
CA LEU A 76 -5.34 5.67 -2.23
C LEU A 76 -4.64 5.36 -0.92
N SER A 77 -4.17 6.38 -0.22
CA SER A 77 -3.64 6.26 1.13
C SER A 77 -4.65 6.87 2.11
N LEU A 78 -5.14 6.09 3.06
CA LEU A 78 -6.02 6.54 4.14
C LEU A 78 -5.26 6.53 5.47
N ILE A 79 -5.23 7.67 6.15
CA ILE A 79 -4.48 7.85 7.40
C ILE A 79 -5.47 7.80 8.57
N PHE A 80 -5.09 7.05 9.60
CA PHE A 80 -5.84 6.92 10.84
C PHE A 80 -4.94 7.22 12.04
N PHE A 81 -5.50 7.87 13.07
CA PHE A 81 -4.87 8.11 14.37
C PHE A 81 -5.73 7.53 15.48
N ASP A 82 -5.16 6.67 16.33
CA ASP A 82 -5.89 5.96 17.40
C ASP A 82 -7.21 5.31 16.94
N GLY A 83 -7.19 4.71 15.74
CA GLY A 83 -8.37 4.10 15.14
C GLY A 83 -9.31 5.07 14.41
N GLN A 84 -9.13 6.38 14.56
CA GLN A 84 -9.98 7.41 13.95
C GLN A 84 -9.42 7.87 12.61
N PHE A 85 -10.28 8.00 11.60
CA PHE A 85 -9.88 8.51 10.29
C PHE A 85 -9.47 9.98 10.35
N SER A 86 -8.31 10.30 9.76
CA SER A 86 -7.80 11.66 9.69
C SER A 86 -8.11 12.33 8.35
N HIS A 87 -7.44 11.83 7.30
CA HIS A 87 -7.49 12.35 5.95
C HIS A 87 -7.06 11.24 4.98
N ALA A 88 -7.23 11.50 3.68
CA ALA A 88 -6.76 10.60 2.64
C ALA A 88 -6.18 11.40 1.48
N LEU A 89 -5.32 10.73 0.74
CA LEU A 89 -4.72 11.25 -0.48
C LEU A 89 -4.73 10.18 -1.57
N ARG A 90 -4.66 10.66 -2.81
CA ARG A 90 -4.49 9.84 -3.98
C ARG A 90 -3.12 10.08 -4.57
N LYS A 91 -2.40 9.00 -4.83
CA LYS A 91 -1.05 9.00 -5.39
C LYS A 91 -1.15 8.50 -6.83
N LEU A 92 -0.79 9.34 -7.78
CA LEU A 92 -0.77 9.00 -9.20
C LEU A 92 0.69 8.86 -9.67
N PRO A 93 1.02 7.81 -10.42
CA PRO A 93 2.37 7.66 -10.95
C PRO A 93 2.63 8.68 -12.05
N ALA A 94 3.92 8.91 -12.35
CA ALA A 94 4.30 9.65 -13.54
C ALA A 94 3.78 8.95 -14.81
N LYS A 95 3.66 9.70 -15.92
CA LYS A 95 3.20 9.13 -17.20
C LYS A 95 4.10 7.95 -17.61
N ASN A 96 3.48 6.81 -17.90
CA ASN A 96 4.14 5.53 -18.22
C ASN A 96 4.97 4.90 -17.08
N ASP A 97 4.77 5.33 -15.84
CA ASP A 97 5.30 4.69 -14.63
C ASP A 97 4.16 4.03 -13.84
N PHE A 98 4.54 3.20 -12.86
CA PHE A 98 3.65 2.55 -11.90
C PHE A 98 3.95 2.97 -10.46
N ARG A 99 5.14 3.53 -10.22
CA ARG A 99 5.56 4.02 -8.90
C ARG A 99 4.87 5.36 -8.64
N VAL A 100 4.16 5.44 -7.53
CA VAL A 100 3.33 6.61 -7.16
C VAL A 100 4.02 7.55 -6.18
N GLN A 101 5.23 7.21 -5.75
CA GLN A 101 6.00 7.98 -4.78
C GLN A 101 6.51 9.28 -5.42
N PRO A 102 6.49 10.41 -4.69
CA PRO A 102 6.98 11.69 -5.19
C PRO A 102 8.43 11.64 -5.68
N GLU A 103 9.28 10.81 -5.05
CA GLU A 103 10.68 10.62 -5.45
C GLU A 103 10.86 10.08 -6.88
N PHE A 104 9.84 9.41 -7.44
CA PHE A 104 9.81 8.93 -8.83
C PHE A 104 8.96 9.83 -9.75
N GLY A 105 8.63 11.05 -9.31
CA GLY A 105 7.78 11.98 -10.06
C GLY A 105 6.28 11.72 -9.94
N GLY A 106 5.87 10.90 -8.97
CA GLY A 106 4.46 10.73 -8.60
C GLY A 106 3.84 12.02 -8.09
N SER A 107 2.55 12.19 -8.33
CA SER A 107 1.78 13.36 -7.88
C SER A 107 0.81 12.97 -6.77
N LEU A 108 0.75 13.80 -5.72
CA LEU A 108 -0.13 13.63 -4.57
C LEU A 108 -1.30 14.61 -4.66
N PHE A 109 -2.51 14.11 -4.45
CA PHE A 109 -3.72 14.92 -4.45
C PHE A 109 -4.54 14.66 -3.19
N PRO A 110 -5.11 15.69 -2.55
CA PRO A 110 -6.08 15.48 -1.47
C PRO A 110 -7.24 14.64 -2.01
N TYR A 111 -7.75 13.73 -1.18
CA TYR A 111 -8.80 12.82 -1.59
C TYR A 111 -9.84 12.66 -0.50
N LYS A 112 -11.11 12.84 -0.87
CA LYS A 112 -12.24 12.50 -0.01
C LYS A 112 -12.68 11.07 -0.34
N PRO A 113 -12.50 10.09 0.57
CA PRO A 113 -12.77 8.70 0.26
C PRO A 113 -14.25 8.47 -0.01
N GLN A 114 -14.51 7.75 -1.10
CA GLN A 114 -15.83 7.16 -1.35
C GLN A 114 -16.17 6.15 -0.24
N GLU A 115 -17.45 5.94 0.02
CA GLU A 115 -17.93 5.04 1.08
C GLU A 115 -17.34 3.63 0.95
N SER A 116 -17.21 3.10 -0.27
CA SER A 116 -16.62 1.78 -0.51
C SER A 116 -15.13 1.70 -0.16
N ALA A 117 -14.35 2.74 -0.47
CA ALA A 117 -12.93 2.81 -0.14
C ALA A 117 -12.72 2.92 1.37
N PHE A 118 -13.52 3.78 2.01
CA PHE A 118 -13.51 3.96 3.45
C PHE A 118 -13.88 2.66 4.18
N ALA A 119 -14.94 1.98 3.74
CA ALA A 119 -15.37 0.71 4.31
C ALA A 119 -14.31 -0.38 4.16
N ALA A 120 -13.60 -0.45 3.02
CA ALA A 120 -12.50 -1.36 2.82
C ALA A 120 -11.35 -1.08 3.81
N ALA A 121 -10.90 0.16 3.91
CA ALA A 121 -9.86 0.56 4.85
C ALA A 121 -10.24 0.27 6.32
N LYS A 122 -11.51 0.50 6.68
CA LYS A 122 -12.00 0.22 8.03
C LYS A 122 -11.99 -1.28 8.34
N LYS A 123 -12.39 -2.14 7.40
CA LYS A 123 -12.28 -3.60 7.56
C LYS A 123 -10.84 -4.05 7.76
N ILE A 124 -9.88 -3.42 7.08
CA ILE A 124 -8.45 -3.68 7.27
C ILE A 124 -8.00 -3.24 8.66
N GLN A 125 -8.46 -2.08 9.12
CA GLN A 125 -8.17 -1.63 10.48
C GLN A 125 -8.72 -2.60 11.54
N ASP A 126 -9.92 -3.13 11.34
CA ASP A 126 -10.57 -4.03 12.31
C ASP A 126 -9.88 -5.41 12.42
N VAL A 127 -9.04 -5.80 11.45
CA VAL A 127 -8.20 -7.02 11.54
C VAL A 127 -6.82 -6.76 12.13
N ILE A 128 -6.38 -5.50 12.24
CA ILE A 128 -5.12 -5.17 12.91
C ILE A 128 -5.27 -5.43 14.41
N SER A 129 -4.32 -6.16 14.99
CA SER A 129 -4.34 -6.45 16.42
C SER A 129 -4.05 -5.19 17.24
N GLY A 130 -4.99 -4.82 18.11
CA GLY A 130 -4.90 -3.62 18.93
C GLY A 130 -5.20 -2.35 18.14
N VAL A 131 -4.93 -1.19 18.75
CA VAL A 131 -5.14 0.12 18.13
C VAL A 131 -3.80 0.85 18.05
N PRO A 132 -3.15 0.87 16.88
CA PRO A 132 -1.88 1.57 16.72
C PRO A 132 -2.07 3.08 16.87
N LEU A 133 -1.00 3.79 17.20
CA LEU A 133 -1.02 5.26 17.32
C LEU A 133 -1.42 5.90 15.99
N TYR A 134 -0.86 5.38 14.91
CA TYR A 134 -1.18 5.72 13.55
C TYR A 134 -1.23 4.47 12.68
N ALA A 135 -2.01 4.55 11.60
CA ALA A 135 -2.00 3.54 10.54
C ALA A 135 -2.20 4.26 9.20
N ARG A 136 -1.37 3.94 8.21
CA ARG A 136 -1.63 4.28 6.81
C ARG A 136 -2.06 3.02 6.08
N ILE A 137 -3.23 3.07 5.47
CA ILE A 137 -3.81 1.96 4.70
C ILE A 137 -3.83 2.35 3.23
N ASP A 138 -3.04 1.63 2.42
CA ASP A 138 -2.88 1.88 1.00
C ASP A 138 -3.75 0.92 0.17
N LEU A 139 -4.62 1.46 -0.67
CA LEU A 139 -5.63 0.73 -1.44
C LEU A 139 -5.47 0.94 -2.95
N ILE A 140 -5.82 -0.09 -3.71
CA ILE A 140 -5.94 -0.07 -5.17
C ILE A 140 -7.23 -0.76 -5.60
N LYS A 141 -7.73 -0.43 -6.80
CA LYS A 141 -8.84 -1.17 -7.40
C LYS A 141 -8.35 -2.38 -8.19
N ASP A 142 -9.04 -3.50 -8.09
CA ASP A 142 -8.90 -4.57 -9.07
C ASP A 142 -9.64 -4.25 -10.38
N ASN A 143 -9.66 -5.20 -11.32
CA ASN A 143 -10.37 -5.05 -12.60
C ASN A 143 -11.90 -5.00 -12.46
N ASN A 144 -12.44 -5.48 -11.34
CA ASN A 144 -13.88 -5.43 -11.03
C ASN A 144 -14.26 -4.15 -10.27
N GLY A 145 -13.28 -3.34 -9.86
CA GLY A 145 -13.46 -2.11 -9.11
C GLY A 145 -13.48 -2.29 -7.59
N GLU A 146 -13.20 -3.49 -7.09
CA GLU A 146 -13.09 -3.80 -5.66
C GLU A 146 -11.80 -3.23 -5.08
N TRP A 147 -11.88 -2.73 -3.85
CA TRP A 147 -10.75 -2.16 -3.15
C TRP A 147 -9.92 -3.23 -2.45
N LEU A 148 -8.66 -3.32 -2.83
CA LEU A 148 -7.68 -4.25 -2.29
C LEU A 148 -6.60 -3.50 -1.52
N LEU A 149 -6.21 -4.04 -0.36
CA LEU A 149 -5.03 -3.61 0.37
C LEU A 149 -3.76 -3.90 -0.44
N ILE A 150 -2.98 -2.86 -0.69
CA ILE A 150 -1.62 -2.97 -1.22
C ILE A 150 -0.63 -3.14 -0.08
N GLU A 151 -0.73 -2.26 0.92
CA GLU A 151 0.22 -2.11 2.01
C GLU A 151 -0.44 -1.44 3.22
N ALA A 152 0.01 -1.81 4.42
CA ALA A 152 -0.37 -1.15 5.66
C ALA A 152 0.89 -0.78 6.45
N GLU A 153 1.10 0.51 6.70
CA GLU A 153 2.25 1.02 7.46
C GLU A 153 1.81 1.46 8.86
N LEU A 154 2.35 0.80 9.90
CA LEU A 154 1.93 0.95 11.30
C LEU A 154 3.06 1.42 12.24
N ILE A 155 4.29 1.56 11.74
CA ILE A 155 5.50 1.81 12.56
C ILE A 155 6.14 3.15 12.18
N GLU A 156 6.45 3.39 10.91
CA GLU A 156 7.10 4.61 10.45
C GLU A 156 6.50 5.17 9.14
N PRO A 157 5.17 5.39 9.08
CA PRO A 157 4.57 5.89 7.85
C PRO A 157 4.89 7.35 7.57
N ASP A 158 5.00 7.70 6.29
CA ASP A 158 4.69 9.07 5.87
C ASP A 158 3.20 9.32 6.14
N LEU A 159 2.95 10.26 7.06
CA LEU A 159 1.62 10.62 7.53
C LEU A 159 0.95 11.69 6.69
N PHE A 160 1.65 12.31 5.74
CA PHE A 160 1.07 13.27 4.82
C PHE A 160 0.28 14.41 5.50
N LEU A 161 0.75 14.87 6.67
CA LEU A 161 0.05 15.84 7.52
C LEU A 161 -0.28 17.16 6.82
N GLN A 162 0.42 17.52 5.74
CA GLN A 162 0.09 18.67 4.89
C GLN A 162 -1.30 18.58 4.23
N PHE A 163 -1.93 17.41 4.21
CA PHE A 163 -3.30 17.20 3.73
C PHE A 163 -4.31 17.02 4.88
N ASP A 164 -3.88 17.16 6.14
CA ASP A 164 -4.79 17.13 7.29
C ASP A 164 -5.41 18.51 7.52
N GLU A 165 -6.70 18.66 7.26
CA GLU A 165 -7.43 19.93 7.48
C GLU A 165 -7.48 20.39 8.95
N ARG A 166 -7.03 19.53 9.88
CA ARG A 166 -6.98 19.77 11.32
C ARG A 166 -5.57 19.97 11.85
N ASP A 167 -4.58 20.15 10.97
CA ASP A 167 -3.18 20.43 11.33
C ASP A 167 -2.60 19.43 12.36
N GLY A 168 -2.95 18.14 12.25
CA GLY A 168 -2.43 17.08 13.12
C GLY A 168 -3.09 17.00 14.51
N GLU A 169 -4.21 17.68 14.75
CA GLU A 169 -4.89 17.69 16.05
C GLU A 169 -5.21 16.28 16.57
N LEU A 170 -5.68 15.38 15.69
CA LEU A 170 -5.99 14.00 16.07
C LEU A 170 -4.75 13.23 16.51
N LEU A 171 -3.62 13.41 15.82
CA LEU A 171 -2.35 12.79 16.19
C LEU A 171 -1.89 13.29 17.57
N ALA A 172 -1.94 14.60 17.80
CA ALA A 172 -1.58 15.20 19.09
C ALA A 172 -2.43 14.63 20.24
N LYS A 173 -3.75 14.55 20.05
CA LYS A 173 -4.67 13.93 21.03
C LYS A 173 -4.33 12.46 21.28
N ALA A 174 -4.06 11.69 20.23
CA ALA A 174 -3.70 10.28 20.32
C ALA A 174 -2.39 10.04 21.08
N ILE A 175 -1.41 10.93 20.92
CA ILE A 175 -0.14 10.92 21.67
C ILE A 175 -0.39 11.25 23.14
N LEU A 176 -1.07 12.37 23.43
CA LEU A 176 -1.35 12.81 24.79
C LEU A 176 -2.09 11.73 25.59
N LYS A 177 -3.09 11.09 24.97
CA LYS A 177 -3.83 9.98 25.59
C LYS A 177 -2.91 8.82 25.99
N ARG A 178 -1.91 8.46 25.18
CA ARG A 178 -0.96 7.40 25.53
C ARG A 178 -0.05 7.82 26.68
N ILE A 179 0.48 9.04 26.63
CA ILE A 179 1.37 9.56 27.68
C ILE A 179 0.66 9.68 29.03
N MET A 180 -0.61 10.15 29.04
CA MET A 180 -1.36 10.33 30.28
C MET A 180 -1.92 9.02 30.88
N ASN A 181 -1.99 7.95 30.07
CA ASN A 181 -2.44 6.62 30.51
C ASN A 181 -1.25 5.65 30.73
N SER A 182 0.00 6.14 30.67
CA SER A 182 1.23 5.37 30.91
C SER A 182 1.68 5.46 32.37
#